data_AF-A0A970G2I6-F1
#
_entry.id   AF-A0A970G2I6-F1
#
_cell.length_a   1.000
_cell.length_b   1.000
_cell.length_c   1.000
_cell.angle_alpha   90.00
_cell.angle_beta   90.00
_cell.angle_gamma   90.00
#
_symmetry.space_group_name_H-M   'P 1'
#
loop_
_entity.id
_entity.type
_entity.pdbx_description
1 polymer ?
#
loop_
_entity_poly.entity_id
_entity_poly.type
_entity_poly.pdbx_seq_one_letter_code
_entity_poly.pdbx_strand_id
1 'polypeptide(L)'
;MSFFISIAVICAVLIPCTPSARAENGEAFEVRAQTAVLYEKNSGQFLYEKDADEPVHPGSLNRVMTLLLAAEAIGRGEMRLHQSVTVSNDVLEYLGENPDYYAPGEVLRFSDLLYTAFLWTEGAEACYIIADAVGGSVSEFVKLMNARAKSLGCTGTVFADPSGQRYLEQYTTARDQVIIFSAAVENALFLSIAQTLSHTTAATEQHPGRTISNASLPMYKDSEYYYPGLIAGKGDSHLPDGGYSFVSAMQSGSMKLFAAVIGAAGVERPGQSLLIESYTETARLYDWAQQSFSWRNVTMEHRIVATMPVDYGLDRDKVDLSPAETVRLLLPNSISDRDIKYTVTLSGRGENNTITAPVSRGDVLGAMTVRIPGREEFKVPLVAEQSVRMDRKAFFRDELRRAVTNKWVLLGFALLAVIVGTYTYIVVMYNRTQHENEMRRRETLQMMYEERRKEETTRLPSPSSLKARQEAGSGAAPPDKAQKTPPAPRPADAA
;
A
#
# COMPACT_ATOMS: atom_id res chain seq x y z
N MET A 1 49.50 2.49 13.79
CA MET A 1 48.74 3.65 14.28
C MET A 1 47.85 4.24 13.17
N SER A 2 47.09 3.41 12.44
CA SER A 2 46.29 3.86 11.27
C SER A 2 45.05 3.01 10.98
N PHE A 3 44.50 2.29 11.97
CA PHE A 3 43.29 1.46 11.78
C PHE A 3 42.19 1.70 12.83
N PHE A 4 42.39 2.62 13.77
CA PHE A 4 41.45 2.90 14.88
C PHE A 4 40.70 4.24 14.76
N ILE A 5 40.88 5.01 13.68
CA ILE A 5 40.26 6.33 13.51
C ILE A 5 39.01 6.29 12.59
N SER A 6 38.78 5.20 11.85
CA SER A 6 37.68 5.13 10.87
C SER A 6 36.33 4.65 11.41
N ILE A 7 36.23 4.24 12.68
CA ILE A 7 34.95 3.78 13.27
C ILE A 7 34.24 4.91 14.06
N ALA A 8 34.95 5.98 14.43
CA ALA A 8 34.40 7.08 15.22
C ALA A 8 33.65 8.17 14.40
N VAL A 9 33.61 8.07 13.07
CA VAL A 9 33.01 9.09 12.19
C VAL A 9 31.66 8.67 11.58
N ILE A 10 31.23 7.41 11.77
CA ILE A 10 29.97 6.88 11.20
C ILE A 10 28.82 6.84 12.23
N CYS A 11 29.10 7.06 13.53
CA CYS A 11 28.06 7.06 14.59
C CYS A 11 27.44 8.44 14.90
N ALA A 12 27.70 9.49 14.11
CA ALA A 12 27.20 10.85 14.38
C ALA A 12 26.04 11.31 13.48
N VAL A 13 25.41 10.43 12.67
CA VAL A 13 24.34 10.80 11.73
C VAL A 13 23.12 9.91 11.88
N LEU A 14 22.63 9.74 13.11
CA LEU A 14 21.28 9.27 13.40
C LEU A 14 20.68 10.15 14.50
N ILE A 15 20.59 11.46 14.22
CA ILE A 15 19.62 12.31 14.91
C ILE A 15 18.30 12.12 14.14
N PRO A 16 17.26 11.51 14.72
CA PRO A 16 15.93 11.63 14.14
C PRO A 16 15.58 13.11 14.13
N CYS A 17 15.53 13.70 12.95
CA CYS A 17 15.03 15.05 12.74
C CYS A 17 13.52 14.98 12.97
N THR A 18 13.10 15.13 14.22
CA THR A 18 11.69 15.38 14.53
C THR A 18 11.35 16.74 13.91
N PRO A 19 10.33 16.83 13.04
CA PRO A 19 9.85 18.12 12.58
C PRO A 19 9.19 18.82 13.76
N SER A 20 9.98 19.56 14.55
CA SER A 20 9.45 20.52 15.50
C SER A 20 8.76 21.61 14.68
N ALA A 21 7.43 21.53 14.58
CA ALA A 21 6.62 22.58 14.00
C ALA A 21 6.82 23.84 14.84
N ARG A 22 7.70 24.74 14.38
CA ARG A 22 7.94 26.03 15.03
C ARG A 22 6.81 26.97 14.63
N ALA A 23 5.94 27.28 15.57
CA ALA A 23 4.98 28.36 15.43
C ALA A 23 5.73 29.70 15.43
N GLU A 24 5.51 30.53 14.41
CA GLU A 24 5.98 31.91 14.37
C GLU A 24 5.07 32.79 15.24
N ASN A 25 5.45 32.93 16.52
CA ASN A 25 5.31 34.10 17.42
C ASN A 25 5.06 33.66 18.89
N GLY A 26 6.10 33.77 19.73
CA GLY A 26 5.99 33.91 21.20
C GLY A 26 5.57 32.67 22.00
N GLU A 27 6.57 31.95 22.53
CA GLU A 27 6.54 30.69 23.29
C GLU A 27 6.20 29.43 22.47
N ALA A 28 7.14 28.48 22.45
CA ALA A 28 6.90 27.14 21.93
C ALA A 28 5.82 26.48 22.82
N PHE A 29 4.83 25.84 22.20
CA PHE A 29 3.83 25.09 22.95
C PHE A 29 4.51 24.02 23.81
N GLU A 30 4.41 24.15 25.13
CA GLU A 30 5.02 23.24 26.09
C GLU A 30 3.99 22.71 27.09
N VAL A 31 4.01 21.39 27.26
CA VAL A 31 3.22 20.66 28.25
C VAL A 31 3.94 20.67 29.60
N ARG A 32 3.21 21.04 30.66
CA ARG A 32 3.70 21.06 32.05
C ARG A 32 3.59 19.67 32.69
N ALA A 33 4.51 18.80 32.33
CA ALA A 33 4.68 17.46 32.90
C ALA A 33 6.14 17.00 32.74
N GLN A 34 6.50 15.90 33.42
CA GLN A 34 7.80 15.24 33.25
C GLN A 34 7.94 14.68 31.84
N THR A 35 6.96 13.91 31.37
CA THR A 35 6.92 13.39 30.00
C THR A 35 5.53 13.57 29.40
N ALA A 36 5.48 13.77 28.09
CA ALA A 36 4.22 13.86 27.38
C ALA A 36 4.33 13.42 25.92
N VAL A 37 3.26 12.83 25.39
CA VAL A 37 3.17 12.46 23.98
C VAL A 37 1.74 12.61 23.48
N LEU A 38 1.60 12.98 22.21
CA LEU A 38 0.33 12.97 21.48
C LEU A 38 0.48 12.18 20.19
N TYR A 39 -0.36 11.17 20.00
CA TYR A 39 -0.37 10.29 18.84
C TYR A 39 -1.69 10.40 18.10
N GLU A 40 -1.64 10.57 16.78
CA GLU A 40 -2.81 10.49 15.91
C GLU A 40 -2.80 9.15 15.18
N LYS A 41 -3.81 8.33 15.47
CA LYS A 41 -3.86 6.91 15.09
C LYS A 41 -3.98 6.70 13.59
N ASN A 42 -4.80 7.49 12.91
CA ASN A 42 -5.12 7.25 11.51
C ASN A 42 -3.95 7.60 10.57
N SER A 43 -3.11 8.56 10.97
CA SER A 43 -1.91 9.00 10.27
C SER A 43 -0.64 8.29 10.74
N GLY A 44 -0.72 7.57 11.88
CA GLY A 44 0.40 6.87 12.49
C GLY A 44 1.48 7.79 13.06
N GLN A 45 1.17 9.06 13.34
CA GLN A 45 2.16 10.07 13.72
C GLN A 45 2.06 10.47 15.18
N PHE A 46 3.23 10.62 15.80
CA PHE A 46 3.39 11.39 17.02
C PHE A 46 3.44 12.88 16.65
N LEU A 47 2.43 13.63 17.09
CA LEU A 47 2.28 15.05 16.80
C LEU A 47 3.05 15.92 17.81
N TYR A 48 3.21 15.42 19.03
CA TYR A 48 3.93 16.09 20.11
C TYR A 48 4.70 15.05 20.93
N GLU A 49 5.92 15.39 21.34
CA GLU A 49 6.81 14.55 22.13
C GLU A 49 7.62 15.42 23.09
N LYS A 50 7.53 15.14 24.40
CA LYS A 50 8.36 15.69 25.45
C LYS A 50 8.89 14.52 26.27
N ASP A 51 10.20 14.27 26.18
CA ASP A 51 10.87 13.18 26.88
C ASP A 51 10.12 11.85 26.76
N ALA A 52 9.57 11.58 25.56
CA ALA A 52 8.54 10.55 25.36
C ALA A 52 9.04 9.12 25.61
N ASP A 53 10.36 8.92 25.57
CA ASP A 53 11.06 7.65 25.78
C ASP A 53 11.79 7.59 27.14
N GLU A 54 11.64 8.61 28.00
CA GLU A 54 12.24 8.61 29.33
C GLU A 54 11.54 7.59 30.24
N PRO A 55 12.28 6.70 30.93
CA PRO A 55 11.71 5.75 31.86
C PRO A 55 11.08 6.46 33.07
N VAL A 56 9.80 6.18 33.30
CA VAL A 56 9.00 6.71 34.40
C VAL A 56 8.28 5.57 35.12
N HIS A 57 7.99 5.76 36.41
CA HIS A 57 7.17 4.80 37.14
C HIS A 57 5.73 4.84 36.59
N PRO A 58 5.13 3.69 36.22
CA PRO A 58 3.83 3.68 35.54
C PRO A 58 2.65 3.99 36.46
N GLY A 59 2.78 3.73 37.77
CA GLY A 59 1.65 3.81 38.70
C GLY A 59 0.44 2.98 38.23
N SER A 60 -0.77 3.44 38.55
CA SER A 60 -2.03 2.80 38.17
C SER A 60 -2.29 2.73 36.66
N LEU A 61 -1.40 3.26 35.81
CA LEU A 61 -1.49 3.09 34.36
C LEU A 61 -1.25 1.63 33.95
N ASN A 62 -0.53 0.83 34.75
CA ASN A 62 -0.38 -0.63 34.54
C ASN A 62 -1.71 -1.36 34.36
N ARG A 63 -2.76 -0.87 35.01
CA ARG A 63 -4.10 -1.46 34.98
C ARG A 63 -4.71 -1.46 33.58
N VAL A 64 -4.22 -0.61 32.66
CA VAL A 64 -4.59 -0.64 31.24
C VAL A 64 -4.18 -1.98 30.62
N MET A 65 -2.94 -2.44 30.85
CA MET A 65 -2.45 -3.73 30.34
C MET A 65 -3.20 -4.90 30.99
N THR A 66 -3.43 -4.82 32.31
CA THR A 66 -4.19 -5.85 33.03
C THR A 66 -5.60 -6.02 32.49
N LEU A 67 -6.34 -4.92 32.28
CA LEU A 67 -7.68 -4.98 31.72
C LEU A 67 -7.65 -5.45 30.25
N LEU A 68 -6.67 -5.01 29.46
CA LEU A 68 -6.52 -5.47 28.07
C LEU A 68 -6.36 -6.99 28.01
N LEU A 69 -5.45 -7.57 28.79
CA LEU A 69 -5.22 -9.01 28.81
C LEU A 69 -6.45 -9.79 29.26
N ALA A 70 -7.15 -9.31 30.30
CA ALA A 70 -8.39 -9.93 30.76
C ALA A 70 -9.48 -9.88 29.68
N ALA A 71 -9.62 -8.76 28.98
CA ALA A 71 -10.56 -8.62 27.87
C ALA A 71 -10.20 -9.52 26.67
N GLU A 72 -8.91 -9.67 26.36
CA GLU A 72 -8.44 -10.58 25.32
C GLU A 72 -8.67 -12.06 25.71
N ALA A 73 -8.46 -12.43 26.97
CA ALA A 73 -8.76 -13.77 27.48
C ALA A 73 -10.26 -14.11 27.36
N ILE A 74 -11.14 -13.15 27.63
CA ILE A 74 -12.58 -13.30 27.37
C ILE A 74 -12.85 -13.48 25.87
N GLY A 75 -12.20 -12.68 25.01
CA GLY A 75 -12.33 -12.79 23.56
C GLY A 75 -11.87 -14.15 23.01
N ARG A 76 -10.88 -14.79 23.64
CA ARG A 76 -10.43 -16.16 23.33
C ARG A 76 -11.29 -17.26 23.95
N GLY A 77 -12.26 -16.92 24.80
CA GLY A 77 -13.13 -17.88 25.48
C GLY A 77 -12.50 -18.58 26.69
N GLU A 78 -11.32 -18.13 27.14
CA GLU A 78 -10.62 -18.63 28.33
C GLU A 78 -11.34 -18.18 29.61
N MET A 79 -11.99 -17.01 29.56
CA MET A 79 -12.74 -16.41 30.66
C MET A 79 -14.12 -15.95 30.20
N ARG A 80 -15.06 -15.78 31.13
CA ARG A 80 -16.41 -15.25 30.84
C ARG A 80 -16.75 -14.12 31.80
N LEU A 81 -17.40 -13.07 31.30
CA LEU A 81 -17.78 -11.89 32.10
C LEU A 81 -18.57 -12.22 33.37
N HIS A 82 -19.41 -13.24 33.33
CA HIS A 82 -20.33 -13.57 34.42
C HIS A 82 -19.93 -14.83 35.18
N GLN A 83 -18.75 -15.37 34.93
CA GLN A 83 -18.27 -16.48 35.74
C GLN A 83 -17.87 -16.00 37.14
N SER A 84 -18.00 -16.90 38.08
CA SER A 84 -17.52 -16.73 39.44
C SER A 84 -16.01 -16.95 39.48
N VAL A 85 -15.31 -16.11 40.23
CA VAL A 85 -13.89 -16.21 40.56
C VAL A 85 -13.78 -16.27 42.07
N THR A 86 -13.09 -17.28 42.59
CA THR A 86 -12.83 -17.42 44.03
C THR A 86 -11.47 -16.79 44.34
N VAL A 87 -11.42 -15.94 45.37
CA VAL A 87 -10.16 -15.35 45.84
C VAL A 87 -9.27 -16.45 46.42
N SER A 88 -8.13 -16.71 45.77
CA SER A 88 -7.15 -17.70 46.22
C SER A 88 -6.42 -17.25 47.49
N ASN A 89 -5.91 -18.19 48.27
CA ASN A 89 -4.96 -17.86 49.36
C ASN A 89 -3.63 -17.33 48.81
N ASP A 90 -3.28 -17.67 47.56
CA ASP A 90 -2.03 -17.26 46.93
C ASP A 90 -1.98 -15.75 46.65
N VAL A 91 -3.14 -15.07 46.59
CA VAL A 91 -3.18 -13.62 46.40
C VAL A 91 -3.15 -12.83 47.71
N LEU A 92 -3.20 -13.48 48.88
CA LEU A 92 -3.32 -12.80 50.17
C LEU A 92 -2.15 -11.86 50.48
N GLU A 93 -0.94 -12.19 50.04
CA GLU A 93 0.22 -11.32 50.20
C GLU A 93 0.07 -9.97 49.49
N TYR A 94 -0.84 -9.85 48.52
CA TYR A 94 -1.13 -8.64 47.77
C TYR A 94 -2.37 -7.88 48.28
N LEU A 95 -3.21 -8.50 49.11
CA LEU A 95 -4.43 -7.90 49.67
C LEU A 95 -4.18 -7.18 51.01
N GLY A 96 -2.98 -7.30 51.57
CA GLY A 96 -2.64 -6.70 52.87
C GLY A 96 -3.14 -7.51 54.07
N GLU A 97 -2.77 -7.07 55.28
CA GLU A 97 -2.99 -7.82 56.53
C GLU A 97 -4.46 -7.83 57.02
N ASN A 98 -5.28 -6.87 56.58
CA ASN A 98 -6.73 -6.81 56.79
C ASN A 98 -7.37 -6.32 55.48
N PRO A 99 -7.86 -7.23 54.62
CA PRO A 99 -8.40 -6.79 53.35
C PRO A 99 -9.80 -6.23 53.58
N ASP A 100 -9.93 -4.90 53.52
CA ASP A 100 -11.21 -4.20 53.66
C ASP A 100 -12.20 -4.52 52.53
N TYR A 101 -11.71 -5.16 51.47
CA TYR A 101 -12.41 -5.28 50.19
C TYR A 101 -12.59 -6.69 49.64
N TYR A 102 -11.69 -7.63 49.96
CA TYR A 102 -11.71 -9.00 49.42
C TYR A 102 -11.16 -10.02 50.43
N ALA A 103 -11.92 -11.05 50.76
CA ALA A 103 -11.47 -12.09 51.68
C ALA A 103 -11.07 -13.39 50.95
N PRO A 104 -10.11 -14.17 51.45
CA PRO A 104 -9.82 -15.50 50.90
C PRO A 104 -11.06 -16.39 50.91
N GLY A 105 -11.29 -17.10 49.80
CA GLY A 105 -12.48 -17.92 49.58
C GLY A 105 -13.74 -17.15 49.15
N GLU A 106 -13.70 -15.81 49.13
CA GLU A 106 -14.79 -14.99 48.63
C GLU A 106 -15.05 -15.25 47.14
N VAL A 107 -16.32 -15.32 46.76
CA VAL A 107 -16.74 -15.62 45.39
C VAL A 107 -17.24 -14.34 44.73
N LEU A 108 -16.49 -13.89 43.72
CA LEU A 108 -16.69 -12.63 43.03
C LEU A 108 -17.15 -12.86 41.59
N ARG A 109 -17.95 -11.95 41.05
CA ARG A 109 -18.27 -11.95 39.62
C ARG A 109 -17.11 -11.33 38.84
N PHE A 110 -16.63 -12.00 37.78
CA PHE A 110 -15.47 -11.50 37.05
C PHE A 110 -15.65 -10.08 36.48
N SER A 111 -16.85 -9.74 35.98
CA SER A 111 -17.15 -8.38 35.53
C SER A 111 -16.92 -7.33 36.61
N ASP A 112 -17.27 -7.62 37.86
CA ASP A 112 -17.16 -6.67 38.97
C ASP A 112 -15.70 -6.40 39.27
N LEU A 113 -14.83 -7.40 39.17
CA LEU A 113 -13.38 -7.24 39.24
C LEU A 113 -12.86 -6.34 38.11
N LEU A 114 -13.30 -6.55 36.86
CA LEU A 114 -12.84 -5.73 35.73
C LEU A 114 -13.22 -4.25 35.88
N TYR A 115 -14.48 -3.98 36.26
CA TYR A 115 -14.92 -2.61 36.55
C TYR A 115 -14.16 -2.01 37.73
N THR A 116 -13.95 -2.78 38.80
CA THR A 116 -13.23 -2.30 39.98
C THR A 116 -11.78 -1.95 39.66
N ALA A 117 -11.07 -2.84 38.97
CA ALA A 117 -9.66 -2.67 38.61
C ALA A 117 -9.43 -1.38 37.82
N PHE A 118 -10.30 -1.09 36.85
CA PHE A 118 -10.09 0.04 35.95
C PHE A 118 -10.65 1.36 36.48
N LEU A 119 -11.91 1.35 36.94
CA LEU A 119 -12.63 2.57 37.32
C LEU A 119 -12.14 3.13 38.64
N TRP A 120 -11.88 2.27 39.63
CA TRP A 120 -11.63 2.72 40.98
C TRP A 120 -10.17 3.12 41.23
N THR A 121 -9.94 4.20 41.96
CA THR A 121 -8.59 4.58 42.41
C THR A 121 -7.97 3.46 43.27
N GLU A 122 -8.73 2.91 44.22
CA GLU A 122 -8.28 1.86 45.15
C GLU A 122 -8.38 0.43 44.58
N GLY A 123 -8.74 0.26 43.31
CA GLY A 123 -8.98 -1.05 42.68
C GLY A 123 -7.74 -1.93 42.41
N ALA A 124 -6.61 -1.70 43.09
CA ALA A 124 -5.37 -2.43 42.83
C ALA A 124 -5.48 -3.93 43.15
N GLU A 125 -6.12 -4.27 44.27
CA GLU A 125 -6.33 -5.66 44.70
C GLU A 125 -7.10 -6.49 43.66
N ALA A 126 -8.10 -5.89 43.00
CA ALA A 126 -8.84 -6.53 41.92
C ALA A 126 -7.91 -6.94 40.76
N CYS A 127 -6.83 -6.19 40.51
CA CYS A 127 -5.85 -6.52 39.47
C CYS A 127 -5.08 -7.81 39.81
N TYR A 128 -4.77 -8.05 41.08
CA TYR A 128 -4.10 -9.28 41.52
C TYR A 128 -5.02 -10.49 41.43
N ILE A 129 -6.30 -10.33 41.79
CA ILE A 129 -7.31 -11.40 41.65
C ILE A 129 -7.54 -11.71 40.15
N ILE A 130 -7.60 -10.70 39.29
CA ILE A 130 -7.66 -10.88 37.83
C ILE A 130 -6.41 -11.61 37.33
N ALA A 131 -5.23 -11.20 37.79
CA ALA A 131 -3.97 -11.80 37.37
C ALA A 131 -3.89 -13.29 37.72
N ASP A 132 -4.29 -13.65 38.94
CA ASP A 132 -4.37 -15.04 39.38
C ASP A 132 -5.39 -15.84 38.53
N ALA A 133 -6.59 -15.30 38.34
CA ALA A 133 -7.65 -15.98 37.60
C ALA A 133 -7.34 -16.17 36.10
N VAL A 134 -6.66 -15.21 35.46
CA VAL A 134 -6.34 -15.24 34.02
C VAL A 134 -5.01 -15.92 33.74
N GLY A 135 -3.98 -15.65 34.55
CA GLY A 135 -2.63 -16.16 34.36
C GLY A 135 -2.35 -17.47 35.09
N GLY A 136 -3.23 -17.90 36.00
CA GLY A 136 -3.01 -19.03 36.90
C GLY A 136 -2.08 -18.71 38.09
N SER A 137 -1.40 -17.57 38.04
CA SER A 137 -0.68 -16.94 39.15
C SER A 137 -0.32 -15.49 38.77
N VAL A 138 -0.02 -14.65 39.76
CA VAL A 138 0.46 -13.27 39.52
C VAL A 138 1.76 -13.27 38.70
N SER A 139 2.69 -14.18 38.98
CA SER A 139 3.97 -14.26 38.26
C SER A 139 3.79 -14.60 36.77
N GLU A 140 2.97 -15.61 36.45
CA GLU A 140 2.68 -15.96 35.06
C GLU A 140 1.92 -14.84 34.35
N PHE A 141 1.02 -14.14 35.04
CA PHE A 141 0.34 -12.98 34.46
C PHE A 141 1.30 -11.84 34.12
N VAL A 142 2.27 -11.53 34.98
CA VAL A 142 3.30 -10.52 34.69
C VAL A 142 4.15 -10.91 33.47
N LYS A 143 4.42 -12.20 33.26
CA LYS A 143 5.05 -12.67 32.01
C LYS A 143 4.18 -12.39 30.79
N LEU A 144 2.86 -12.59 30.89
CA LEU A 144 1.91 -12.24 29.82
C LEU A 144 1.90 -10.73 29.54
N MET A 145 1.93 -9.89 30.59
CA MET A 145 1.99 -8.42 30.43
C MET A 145 3.23 -7.99 29.65
N ASN A 146 4.41 -8.49 30.03
CA ASN A 146 5.66 -8.17 29.35
C ASN A 146 5.73 -8.74 27.93
N ALA A 147 5.22 -9.96 27.71
CA ALA A 147 5.11 -10.54 26.37
C ALA A 147 4.18 -9.71 25.48
N ARG A 148 3.07 -9.21 26.03
CA ARG A 148 2.12 -8.37 25.30
C ARG A 148 2.72 -7.00 24.98
N ALA A 149 3.37 -6.32 25.92
CA ALA A 149 4.10 -5.08 25.65
C ALA A 149 5.10 -5.24 24.51
N LYS A 150 5.94 -6.29 24.56
CA LYS A 150 6.88 -6.60 23.48
C LYS A 150 6.19 -6.84 22.14
N SER A 151 5.06 -7.55 22.12
CA SER A 151 4.28 -7.79 20.89
C SER A 151 3.67 -6.52 20.29
N LEU A 152 3.42 -5.51 21.12
CA LEU A 152 2.92 -4.19 20.69
C LEU A 152 4.06 -3.27 20.21
N GLY A 153 5.31 -3.68 20.37
CA GLY A 153 6.49 -2.90 20.01
C GLY A 153 7.00 -1.98 21.11
N CYS A 154 6.53 -2.14 22.36
CA CYS A 154 7.03 -1.39 23.50
C CYS A 154 8.48 -1.78 23.80
N THR A 155 9.37 -0.81 23.91
CA THR A 155 10.81 -1.01 24.15
C THR A 155 11.30 -0.43 25.47
N GLY A 156 10.49 0.44 26.11
CA GLY A 156 10.79 1.10 27.37
C GLY A 156 9.81 0.75 28.48
N THR A 157 9.14 -0.41 28.40
CA THR A 157 8.22 -0.90 29.44
C THR A 157 8.64 -2.24 30.00
N VAL A 158 8.68 -2.33 31.33
CA VAL A 158 8.80 -3.57 32.11
C VAL A 158 7.79 -3.53 33.25
N PHE A 159 6.90 -4.52 33.29
CA PHE A 159 5.95 -4.73 34.37
C PHE A 159 6.54 -5.66 35.43
N ALA A 160 6.38 -5.30 36.70
CA ALA A 160 6.70 -6.16 37.84
C ALA A 160 5.44 -6.65 38.58
N ASP A 161 4.31 -5.96 38.42
CA ASP A 161 3.02 -6.32 39.03
C ASP A 161 1.85 -5.93 38.09
N PRO A 162 0.61 -6.38 38.38
CA PRO A 162 -0.56 -6.07 37.55
C PRO A 162 -1.23 -4.72 37.88
N SER A 163 -0.90 -4.05 39.00
CA SER A 163 -1.63 -2.86 39.45
C SER A 163 -0.84 -1.55 39.28
N GLY A 164 0.47 -1.64 39.28
CA GLY A 164 1.48 -0.58 39.32
C GLY A 164 1.57 0.18 40.62
N GLN A 165 0.90 -0.29 41.69
CA GLN A 165 0.86 0.41 42.97
C GLN A 165 2.09 0.15 43.83
N ARG A 166 2.76 -1.01 43.69
CA ARG A 166 3.92 -1.33 44.52
C ARG A 166 5.17 -0.67 43.93
N TYR A 167 6.03 -0.15 44.81
CA TYR A 167 7.36 0.33 44.45
C TYR A 167 8.31 -0.84 44.18
N LEU A 168 8.17 -1.43 43.00
CA LEU A 168 9.03 -2.49 42.46
C LEU A 168 9.91 -1.93 41.34
N GLU A 169 10.87 -2.72 40.88
CA GLU A 169 11.65 -2.40 39.68
C GLU A 169 10.77 -2.55 38.42
N GLN A 170 9.91 -1.56 38.17
CA GLN A 170 9.03 -1.44 37.01
C GLN A 170 9.07 -0.03 36.44
N TYR A 171 8.93 0.07 35.12
CA TYR A 171 8.98 1.34 34.42
C TYR A 171 8.22 1.25 33.10
N THR A 172 7.86 2.42 32.58
CA THR A 172 7.25 2.60 31.27
C THR A 172 7.77 3.90 30.65
N THR A 173 7.40 4.18 29.41
CA THR A 173 7.56 5.51 28.80
C THR A 173 6.20 6.09 28.41
N ALA A 174 6.12 7.41 28.16
CA ALA A 174 4.90 8.03 27.65
C ALA A 174 4.49 7.44 26.29
N ARG A 175 5.48 7.19 25.42
CA ARG A 175 5.26 6.54 24.11
C ARG A 175 4.61 5.18 24.27
N ASP A 176 5.16 4.32 25.13
CA ASP A 176 4.66 2.96 25.32
C ASP A 176 3.27 2.96 25.96
N GLN A 177 2.98 3.89 26.87
CA GLN A 177 1.64 4.04 27.44
C GLN A 177 0.58 4.36 26.38
N VAL A 178 0.89 5.25 25.43
CA VAL A 178 -0.03 5.54 24.32
C VAL A 178 -0.18 4.35 23.36
N ILE A 179 0.89 3.59 23.09
CA ILE A 179 0.81 2.37 22.28
C ILE A 179 -0.11 1.33 22.95
N ILE A 180 0.09 1.09 24.26
CA ILE A 180 -0.71 0.14 25.04
C ILE A 180 -2.17 0.60 25.10
N PHE A 181 -2.42 1.87 25.41
CA PHE A 181 -3.77 2.41 25.50
C PHE A 181 -4.47 2.44 24.14
N SER A 182 -3.73 2.71 23.05
CA SER A 182 -4.24 2.61 21.69
C SER A 182 -4.69 1.20 21.35
N ALA A 183 -3.89 0.18 21.69
CA ALA A 183 -4.29 -1.21 21.51
C ALA A 183 -5.50 -1.59 22.38
N ALA A 184 -5.54 -1.11 23.62
CA ALA A 184 -6.63 -1.36 24.55
C ALA A 184 -7.98 -0.79 24.06
N VAL A 185 -7.99 0.44 23.56
CA VAL A 185 -9.19 1.10 23.04
C VAL A 185 -9.77 0.43 21.79
N GLU A 186 -8.99 -0.35 21.04
CA GLU A 186 -9.51 -1.17 19.93
C GLU A 186 -10.29 -2.42 20.41
N ASN A 187 -10.09 -2.84 21.66
CA ASN A 187 -10.87 -3.92 22.25
C ASN A 187 -12.24 -3.39 22.73
N ALA A 188 -13.33 -3.86 22.13
CA ALA A 188 -14.68 -3.37 22.40
C ALA A 188 -15.11 -3.53 23.88
N LEU A 189 -14.68 -4.59 24.57
CA LEU A 189 -14.98 -4.80 25.98
C LEU A 189 -14.19 -3.84 26.87
N PHE A 190 -12.88 -3.68 26.60
CA PHE A 190 -12.07 -2.68 27.30
C PHE A 190 -12.69 -1.29 27.16
N LEU A 191 -13.06 -0.90 25.93
CA LEU A 191 -13.63 0.41 25.66
C LEU A 191 -14.96 0.62 26.39
N SER A 192 -15.84 -0.40 26.40
CA SER A 192 -17.11 -0.36 27.14
C SER A 192 -16.91 -0.15 28.64
N ILE A 193 -15.94 -0.83 29.24
CA ILE A 193 -15.61 -0.66 30.67
C ILE A 193 -15.03 0.73 30.90
N ALA A 194 -14.08 1.16 30.07
CA ALA A 194 -13.43 2.45 30.21
C ALA A 194 -14.39 3.65 30.04
N GLN A 195 -15.47 3.48 29.28
CA GLN A 195 -16.54 4.47 29.10
C GLN A 195 -17.55 4.54 30.25
N THR A 196 -17.52 3.58 31.18
CA THR A 196 -18.47 3.51 32.28
C THR A 196 -18.13 4.55 33.34
N LEU A 197 -19.10 5.39 33.73
CA LEU A 197 -18.90 6.41 34.77
C LEU A 197 -19.07 5.85 36.18
N SER A 198 -19.91 4.83 36.35
CA SER A 198 -20.08 4.16 37.63
C SER A 198 -20.59 2.73 37.45
N HIS A 199 -20.16 1.84 38.33
CA HIS A 199 -20.58 0.44 38.41
C HIS A 199 -20.90 0.07 39.85
N THR A 200 -21.98 -0.68 40.08
CA THR A 200 -22.30 -1.24 41.41
C THR A 200 -22.01 -2.73 41.40
N THR A 201 -21.09 -3.13 42.26
CA THR A 201 -20.73 -4.54 42.46
C THR A 201 -21.82 -5.30 43.21
N ALA A 202 -21.94 -6.60 42.94
CA ALA A 202 -22.84 -7.45 43.72
C ALA A 202 -22.33 -7.62 45.16
N ALA A 203 -23.26 -7.79 46.10
CA ALA A 203 -22.91 -8.20 47.45
C ALA A 203 -22.44 -9.67 47.46
N THR A 204 -21.46 -9.97 48.31
CA THR A 204 -21.00 -11.32 48.62
C THR A 204 -21.43 -11.68 50.05
N GLU A 205 -21.03 -12.88 50.51
CA GLU A 205 -21.23 -13.26 51.91
C GLU A 205 -20.34 -12.45 52.86
N GLN A 206 -19.19 -11.99 52.38
CA GLN A 206 -18.15 -11.31 53.16
C GLN A 206 -18.29 -9.78 53.11
N HIS A 207 -18.69 -9.23 51.96
CA HIS A 207 -18.71 -7.79 51.71
C HIS A 207 -20.02 -7.31 51.07
N PRO A 208 -20.53 -6.13 51.49
CA PRO A 208 -21.67 -5.53 50.81
C PRO A 208 -21.29 -5.07 49.40
N GLY A 209 -22.28 -5.03 48.51
CA GLY A 209 -22.12 -4.41 47.20
C GLY A 209 -21.75 -2.93 47.35
N ARG A 210 -20.85 -2.46 46.48
CA ARG A 210 -20.34 -1.08 46.51
C ARG A 210 -20.46 -0.40 45.16
N THR A 211 -20.74 0.89 45.19
CA THR A 211 -20.74 1.76 44.02
C THR A 211 -19.34 2.31 43.78
N ILE A 212 -18.82 2.06 42.59
CA ILE A 212 -17.51 2.47 42.13
C ILE A 212 -17.71 3.56 41.10
N SER A 213 -16.95 4.65 41.21
CA SER A 213 -16.94 5.73 40.23
C SER A 213 -15.64 5.71 39.45
N ASN A 214 -15.70 6.11 38.19
CA ASN A 214 -14.54 6.27 37.34
C ASN A 214 -13.63 7.40 37.87
N ALA A 215 -12.36 7.09 38.13
CA ALA A 215 -11.39 8.08 38.61
C ALA A 215 -10.99 9.13 37.54
N SER A 216 -11.29 8.87 36.26
CA SER A 216 -10.98 9.78 35.15
C SER A 216 -11.96 10.94 35.08
N LEU A 217 -11.74 11.95 35.93
CA LEU A 217 -12.58 13.16 36.05
C LEU A 217 -12.90 13.87 34.71
N PRO A 218 -11.99 13.92 33.71
CA PRO A 218 -12.30 14.53 32.41
C PRO A 218 -13.47 13.91 31.64
N MET A 219 -13.99 12.75 32.06
CA MET A 219 -15.14 12.08 31.45
C MET A 219 -16.50 12.61 31.94
N TYR A 220 -16.55 13.29 33.08
CA TYR A 220 -17.79 13.77 33.69
C TYR A 220 -18.14 15.16 33.17
N LYS A 221 -19.35 15.35 32.62
CA LYS A 221 -19.79 16.63 32.01
C LYS A 221 -19.84 17.80 33.00
N ASP A 222 -20.03 17.49 34.27
CA ASP A 222 -20.08 18.42 35.40
C ASP A 222 -18.72 18.62 36.08
N SER A 223 -17.66 17.94 35.61
CA SER A 223 -16.30 18.16 36.09
C SER A 223 -15.69 19.43 35.48
N GLU A 224 -14.88 20.13 36.27
CA GLU A 224 -14.02 21.23 35.76
C GLU A 224 -13.02 20.77 34.69
N TYR A 225 -12.73 19.45 34.64
CA TYR A 225 -11.81 18.86 33.69
C TYR A 225 -12.49 18.29 32.44
N TYR A 226 -13.81 18.43 32.32
CA TYR A 226 -14.57 17.83 31.22
C TYR A 226 -13.99 18.23 29.86
N TYR A 227 -13.69 17.24 29.02
CA TYR A 227 -13.21 17.48 27.67
C TYR A 227 -14.13 16.84 26.62
N PRO A 228 -14.82 17.64 25.77
CA PRO A 228 -15.68 17.13 24.72
C PRO A 228 -14.93 16.22 23.74
N GLY A 229 -15.51 15.06 23.43
CA GLY A 229 -14.92 14.09 22.51
C GLY A 229 -13.93 13.11 23.15
N LEU A 230 -13.63 13.25 24.45
CA LEU A 230 -12.90 12.24 25.20
C LEU A 230 -13.70 10.92 25.22
N ILE A 231 -13.08 9.84 24.78
CA ILE A 231 -13.72 8.52 24.68
C ILE A 231 -13.42 7.68 25.91
N ALA A 232 -12.17 7.71 26.38
CA ALA A 232 -11.68 6.91 27.50
C ALA A 232 -10.44 7.56 28.09
N GLY A 233 -10.18 7.30 29.37
CA GLY A 233 -8.94 7.68 30.01
C GLY A 233 -8.68 6.86 31.26
N LYS A 234 -7.40 6.80 31.66
CA LYS A 234 -6.99 6.27 32.96
C LYS A 234 -6.05 7.27 33.62
N GLY A 235 -6.51 7.83 34.74
CA GLY A 235 -5.69 8.64 35.63
C GLY A 235 -4.88 7.79 36.60
N ASP A 236 -3.74 8.34 36.99
CA ASP A 236 -2.93 7.87 38.11
C ASP A 236 -2.50 9.07 38.97
N SER A 237 -2.41 8.83 40.27
CA SER A 237 -1.95 9.80 41.27
C SER A 237 -0.90 9.09 42.13
N HIS A 238 0.36 9.29 41.81
CA HIS A 238 1.47 8.63 42.49
C HIS A 238 2.32 9.67 43.23
N LEU A 239 2.06 9.82 44.53
CA LEU A 239 2.83 10.69 45.43
C LEU A 239 3.69 9.82 46.36
N PRO A 240 4.88 10.29 46.80
CA PRO A 240 5.38 11.67 46.66
C PRO A 240 6.19 11.96 45.38
N ASP A 241 6.65 10.94 44.65
CA ASP A 241 7.74 11.11 43.66
C ASP A 241 7.29 11.11 42.18
N GLY A 242 6.04 10.73 41.87
CA GLY A 242 5.58 10.47 40.49
C GLY A 242 4.57 11.47 39.92
N GLY A 243 4.04 12.40 40.72
CA GLY A 243 3.04 13.38 40.31
C GLY A 243 1.71 12.75 39.85
N TYR A 244 0.96 13.52 39.05
CA TYR A 244 -0.28 13.10 38.43
C TYR A 244 -0.04 12.71 36.97
N SER A 245 -0.67 11.61 36.56
CA SER A 245 -0.50 11.07 35.21
C SER A 245 -1.86 10.75 34.60
N PHE A 246 -1.95 10.88 33.28
CA PHE A 246 -3.18 10.59 32.55
C PHE A 246 -2.85 10.07 31.15
N VAL A 247 -3.37 8.88 30.84
CA VAL A 247 -3.42 8.36 29.48
C VAL A 247 -4.85 8.38 28.99
N SER A 248 -5.08 8.84 27.76
CA SER A 248 -6.44 9.00 27.25
C SER A 248 -6.54 8.89 25.74
N ALA A 249 -7.79 8.73 25.29
CA ALA A 249 -8.17 8.69 23.89
C ALA A 249 -9.31 9.68 23.65
N MET A 250 -9.20 10.44 22.55
CA MET A 250 -10.17 11.44 22.12
C MET A 250 -10.49 11.25 20.64
N GLN A 251 -11.74 11.49 20.26
CA GLN A 251 -12.18 11.53 18.87
C GLN A 251 -12.81 12.89 18.57
N SER A 252 -12.25 13.58 17.58
CA SER A 252 -12.81 14.83 17.05
C SER A 252 -12.86 14.76 15.53
N GLY A 253 -14.08 14.69 14.98
CA GLY A 253 -14.28 14.48 13.55
C GLY A 253 -13.52 13.25 13.04
N SER A 254 -12.53 13.46 12.17
CA SER A 254 -11.70 12.40 11.58
C SER A 254 -10.37 12.13 12.31
N MET A 255 -10.05 12.88 13.37
CA MET A 255 -8.86 12.63 14.18
C MET A 255 -9.20 11.70 15.35
N LYS A 256 -8.38 10.65 15.51
CA LYS A 256 -8.38 9.78 16.68
C LYS A 256 -7.06 9.99 17.41
N LEU A 257 -7.12 10.76 18.49
CA LEU A 257 -5.95 11.22 19.25
C LEU A 257 -5.79 10.39 20.52
N PHE A 258 -4.54 10.10 20.86
CA PHE A 258 -4.15 9.43 22.08
C PHE A 258 -3.06 10.24 22.76
N ALA A 259 -3.25 10.59 24.03
CA ALA A 259 -2.29 11.35 24.81
C ALA A 259 -1.85 10.55 26.03
N ALA A 260 -0.57 10.66 26.39
CA ALA A 260 -0.09 10.38 27.73
C ALA A 260 0.64 11.61 28.26
N VAL A 261 0.23 12.08 29.44
CA VAL A 261 0.86 13.18 30.18
C VAL A 261 1.20 12.63 31.55
N ILE A 262 2.48 12.47 31.86
CA ILE A 262 2.96 11.73 33.04
C ILE A 262 3.83 12.64 33.90
N GLY A 263 3.62 12.60 35.22
CA GLY A 263 4.40 13.40 36.16
C GLY A 263 4.08 14.90 36.12
N ALA A 264 2.81 15.26 35.98
CA ALA A 264 2.34 16.63 36.12
C ALA A 264 2.09 17.00 37.60
N ALA A 265 2.10 18.29 37.93
CA ALA A 265 1.91 18.72 39.31
C ALA A 265 0.43 18.68 39.75
N GLY A 266 0.23 18.56 41.06
CA GLY A 266 -1.03 18.94 41.72
C GLY A 266 -0.87 20.35 42.28
N VAL A 267 -1.67 21.31 41.82
CA VAL A 267 -1.56 22.71 42.26
C VAL A 267 -2.67 23.04 43.24
N GLU A 268 -2.28 23.40 44.47
CA GLU A 268 -3.23 23.90 45.46
C GLU A 268 -3.77 25.27 45.04
N ARG A 269 -5.09 25.43 45.06
CA ARG A 269 -5.77 26.68 44.75
C ARG A 269 -6.51 27.17 46.00
N PRO A 270 -6.32 28.43 46.43
CA PRO A 270 -7.00 28.95 47.62
C PRO A 270 -8.52 28.80 47.53
N GLY A 271 -9.11 28.04 48.47
CA GLY A 271 -10.56 27.82 48.55
C GLY A 271 -11.15 26.89 47.48
N GLN A 272 -10.31 26.13 46.75
CA GLN A 272 -10.76 25.19 45.72
C GLN A 272 -10.07 23.82 45.89
N SER A 273 -10.60 22.82 45.19
CA SER A 273 -9.96 21.50 45.08
C SER A 273 -8.60 21.60 44.38
N LEU A 274 -7.71 20.67 44.71
CA LEU A 274 -6.42 20.50 44.05
C LEU A 274 -6.59 20.44 42.52
N LEU A 275 -5.86 21.28 41.80
CA LEU A 275 -5.82 21.23 40.34
C LEU A 275 -4.90 20.09 39.90
N ILE A 276 -5.45 19.14 39.15
CA ILE A 276 -4.69 18.02 38.57
C ILE A 276 -4.19 18.45 37.19
N GLU A 277 -2.92 18.85 37.08
CA GLU A 277 -2.41 19.43 35.84
C GLU A 277 -2.37 18.43 34.69
N SER A 278 -2.22 17.12 34.94
CA SER A 278 -2.22 16.11 33.87
C SER A 278 -3.50 16.15 33.03
N TYR A 279 -4.65 16.46 33.66
CA TYR A 279 -5.93 16.61 32.96
C TYR A 279 -5.99 17.91 32.15
N THR A 280 -5.61 19.05 32.74
CA THR A 280 -5.64 20.34 32.03
C THR A 280 -4.63 20.41 30.89
N GLU A 281 -3.44 19.84 31.08
CA GLU A 281 -2.40 19.81 30.07
C GLU A 281 -2.75 18.85 28.93
N THR A 282 -3.44 17.74 29.22
CA THR A 282 -4.01 16.86 28.18
C THR A 282 -5.05 17.62 27.34
N ALA A 283 -5.92 18.42 27.97
CA ALA A 283 -6.88 19.25 27.23
C ALA A 283 -6.18 20.28 26.32
N ARG A 284 -5.16 21.00 26.86
CA ARG A 284 -4.34 21.94 26.09
C ARG A 284 -3.66 21.25 24.89
N LEU A 285 -3.17 20.02 25.08
CA LEU A 285 -2.51 19.21 24.05
C LEU A 285 -3.47 18.81 22.93
N TYR A 286 -4.71 18.39 23.26
CA TYR A 286 -5.75 18.12 22.28
C TYR A 286 -6.22 19.37 21.53
N ASP A 287 -6.38 20.49 22.22
CA ASP A 287 -6.75 21.76 21.60
C ASP A 287 -5.68 22.25 20.62
N TRP A 288 -4.42 22.20 21.06
CA TRP A 288 -3.27 22.56 20.22
C TRP A 288 -3.22 21.72 18.94
N ALA A 289 -3.43 20.41 19.03
CA ALA A 289 -3.37 19.55 17.86
C ALA A 289 -4.50 19.82 16.85
N GLN A 290 -5.71 20.04 17.34
CA GLN A 290 -6.86 20.40 16.49
C GLN A 290 -6.67 21.76 15.81
N GLN A 291 -5.98 22.71 16.45
CA GLN A 291 -5.67 24.02 15.88
C GLN A 291 -4.45 23.98 14.94
N SER A 292 -3.50 23.10 15.21
CA SER A 292 -2.21 23.06 14.52
C SER A 292 -2.17 22.11 13.34
N PHE A 293 -3.07 21.13 13.25
CA PHE A 293 -3.06 20.11 12.19
C PHE A 293 -4.40 19.99 11.49
N SER A 294 -4.37 19.66 10.20
CA SER A 294 -5.56 19.34 9.43
C SER A 294 -5.30 18.27 8.37
N TRP A 295 -6.32 17.47 8.08
CA TRP A 295 -6.28 16.49 7.01
C TRP A 295 -6.43 17.18 5.65
N ARG A 296 -5.46 16.95 4.75
CA ARG A 296 -5.43 17.56 3.42
C ARG A 296 -5.26 16.50 2.33
N ASN A 297 -6.02 16.65 1.24
CA ASN A 297 -5.90 15.81 0.06
C ASN A 297 -4.75 16.35 -0.79
N VAL A 298 -3.61 15.67 -0.75
CA VAL A 298 -2.40 16.06 -1.48
C VAL A 298 -2.47 15.61 -2.94
N THR A 299 -3.05 14.44 -3.18
CA THR A 299 -3.43 13.98 -4.51
C THR A 299 -4.92 13.70 -4.54
N MET A 300 -5.53 13.73 -5.73
CA MET A 300 -6.94 13.42 -5.92
C MET A 300 -7.08 12.62 -7.21
N GLU A 301 -7.79 11.51 -7.15
CA GLU A 301 -8.21 10.79 -8.35
C GLU A 301 -9.02 11.70 -9.27
N HIS A 302 -8.93 11.44 -10.58
CA HIS A 302 -9.64 12.19 -11.62
C HIS A 302 -9.25 13.66 -11.77
N ARG A 303 -8.39 14.19 -10.89
CA ARG A 303 -7.78 15.50 -11.09
C ARG A 303 -6.68 15.37 -12.13
N ILE A 304 -6.90 15.97 -13.29
CA ILE A 304 -5.92 16.01 -14.37
C ILE A 304 -4.69 16.78 -13.90
N VAL A 305 -3.53 16.11 -13.88
CA VAL A 305 -2.24 16.70 -13.48
C VAL A 305 -1.28 16.85 -14.65
N ALA A 306 -1.44 16.04 -15.69
CA ALA A 306 -0.66 16.11 -16.91
C ALA A 306 -1.49 15.61 -18.10
N THR A 307 -1.12 16.05 -19.30
CA THR A 307 -1.68 15.53 -20.54
C THR A 307 -0.52 15.05 -21.40
N MET A 308 -0.67 13.88 -22.01
CA MET A 308 0.37 13.26 -22.82
C MET A 308 -0.09 13.07 -24.26
N PRO A 309 0.71 13.47 -25.26
CA PRO A 309 0.36 13.27 -26.66
C PRO A 309 0.45 11.78 -27.05
N VAL A 310 -0.48 11.34 -27.88
CA VAL A 310 -0.64 9.95 -28.34
C VAL A 310 -0.53 9.91 -29.87
N ASP A 311 0.45 9.16 -30.37
CA ASP A 311 0.59 8.87 -31.78
C ASP A 311 -0.40 7.79 -32.23
N TYR A 312 -0.90 7.97 -33.46
CA TYR A 312 -1.84 7.07 -34.13
C TYR A 312 -3.13 6.81 -33.35
N GLY A 313 -3.59 7.78 -32.56
CA GLY A 313 -4.91 7.71 -31.93
C GLY A 313 -6.03 7.96 -32.93
N LEU A 314 -7.04 7.09 -32.94
CA LEU A 314 -8.16 7.14 -33.87
C LEU A 314 -9.11 8.32 -33.58
N ASP A 315 -9.44 8.50 -32.30
CA ASP A 315 -10.45 9.47 -31.84
C ASP A 315 -9.82 10.69 -31.15
N ARG A 316 -8.58 10.55 -30.67
CA ARG A 316 -7.85 11.56 -29.87
C ARG A 316 -6.36 11.43 -30.09
N ASP A 317 -5.68 12.57 -30.07
CA ASP A 317 -4.23 12.73 -30.19
C ASP A 317 -3.54 12.95 -28.83
N LYS A 318 -4.30 12.86 -27.73
CA LYS A 318 -3.82 13.07 -26.37
C LYS A 318 -4.64 12.30 -25.34
N VAL A 319 -4.00 11.96 -24.23
CA VAL A 319 -4.60 11.32 -23.06
C VAL A 319 -4.31 12.13 -21.80
N ASP A 320 -5.33 12.35 -20.98
CA ASP A 320 -5.17 13.02 -19.70
C ASP A 320 -4.77 12.01 -18.62
N LEU A 321 -3.88 12.46 -17.74
CA LEU A 321 -3.32 11.66 -16.65
C LEU A 321 -3.77 12.23 -15.31
N SER A 322 -4.22 11.35 -14.44
CA SER A 322 -4.59 11.65 -13.05
C SER A 322 -3.82 10.72 -12.09
N PRO A 323 -3.67 11.11 -10.81
CA PRO A 323 -3.20 10.19 -9.78
C PRO A 323 -4.10 8.96 -9.66
N ALA A 324 -3.49 7.78 -9.50
CA ALA A 324 -4.20 6.52 -9.34
C ALA A 324 -5.00 6.43 -8.03
N GLU A 325 -4.66 7.25 -7.04
CA GLU A 325 -5.30 7.26 -5.72
C GLU A 325 -5.34 8.67 -5.12
N THR A 326 -6.35 8.89 -4.27
CA THR A 326 -6.50 10.09 -3.45
C THR A 326 -5.71 9.93 -2.16
N VAL A 327 -4.54 10.55 -2.07
CA VAL A 327 -3.68 10.51 -0.87
C VAL A 327 -4.07 11.66 0.07
N ARG A 328 -4.65 11.30 1.23
CA ARG A 328 -5.04 12.22 2.30
C ARG A 328 -4.03 12.14 3.44
N LEU A 329 -3.38 13.26 3.75
CA LEU A 329 -2.34 13.34 4.79
C LEU A 329 -2.73 14.35 5.87
N LEU A 330 -2.44 14.01 7.13
CA LEU A 330 -2.48 14.96 8.23
C LEU A 330 -1.24 15.85 8.15
N LEU A 331 -1.41 17.16 8.03
CA LEU A 331 -0.28 18.10 7.89
C LEU A 331 -0.41 19.25 8.89
N PRO A 332 0.71 19.81 9.38
CA PRO A 332 0.69 21.08 10.10
C PRO A 332 0.06 22.17 9.24
N ASN A 333 -0.78 23.00 9.86
CA ASN A 333 -1.44 24.15 9.23
C ASN A 333 -0.44 25.25 8.84
N SER A 334 0.79 25.21 9.36
CA SER A 334 1.89 26.08 8.93
C SER A 334 2.43 25.77 7.53
N ILE A 335 2.24 24.53 7.03
CA ILE A 335 2.66 24.16 5.68
C ILE A 335 1.59 24.64 4.70
N SER A 336 1.93 25.57 3.81
CA SER A 336 1.02 26.06 2.77
C SER A 336 1.04 25.16 1.53
N ASP A 337 0.07 25.33 0.62
CA ASP A 337 0.08 24.64 -0.69
C ASP A 337 1.35 24.95 -1.52
N ARG A 338 2.01 26.09 -1.26
CA ARG A 338 3.22 26.52 -1.98
C ARG A 338 4.46 25.73 -1.58
N ASP A 339 4.44 25.19 -0.36
CA ASP A 339 5.54 24.42 0.22
C ASP A 339 5.55 22.98 -0.29
N ILE A 340 4.39 22.49 -0.77
CA ILE A 340 4.27 21.17 -1.39
C ILE A 340 4.72 21.27 -2.86
N LYS A 341 5.75 20.51 -3.22
CA LYS A 341 6.26 20.43 -4.60
C LYS A 341 5.83 19.14 -5.26
N TYR A 342 5.29 19.26 -6.48
CA TYR A 342 4.88 18.13 -7.30
C TYR A 342 5.79 18.03 -8.52
N THR A 343 6.42 16.88 -8.73
CA THR A 343 7.24 16.59 -9.92
C THR A 343 6.64 15.42 -10.68
N VAL A 344 6.21 15.68 -11.91
CA VAL A 344 5.61 14.66 -12.77
C VAL A 344 6.68 14.05 -13.68
N THR A 345 6.83 12.73 -13.61
CA THR A 345 7.68 11.96 -14.51
C THR A 345 6.78 11.08 -15.37
N LEU A 346 6.76 11.28 -16.68
CA LEU A 346 5.99 10.42 -17.59
C LEU A 346 6.85 9.27 -18.10
N SER A 347 6.21 8.13 -18.33
CA SER A 347 6.85 6.88 -18.74
C SER A 347 6.28 6.40 -20.08
N GLY A 348 7.03 5.55 -20.80
CA GLY A 348 6.57 4.94 -22.06
C GLY A 348 6.62 5.87 -23.28
N ARG A 349 7.32 7.00 -23.19
CA ARG A 349 7.49 7.93 -24.31
C ARG A 349 8.50 7.39 -25.34
N GLY A 350 8.12 7.40 -26.62
CA GLY A 350 9.03 7.13 -27.75
C GLY A 350 9.96 8.30 -28.05
N GLU A 351 10.72 8.21 -29.15
CA GLU A 351 11.74 9.21 -29.55
C GLU A 351 11.21 10.65 -29.64
N ASN A 352 9.90 10.82 -29.93
CA ASN A 352 9.26 12.13 -30.07
C ASN A 352 8.53 12.61 -28.80
N ASN A 353 8.79 11.98 -27.65
CA ASN A 353 8.13 12.34 -26.38
C ASN A 353 6.60 12.07 -26.38
N THR A 354 6.14 11.19 -27.29
CA THR A 354 4.76 10.74 -27.50
C THR A 354 4.61 9.28 -27.09
N ILE A 355 3.38 8.84 -26.79
CA ILE A 355 3.08 7.41 -26.60
C ILE A 355 2.32 6.85 -27.80
N THR A 356 2.49 5.58 -28.13
CA THR A 356 1.79 4.95 -29.25
C THR A 356 0.49 4.32 -28.78
N ALA A 357 -0.62 4.61 -29.47
CA ALA A 357 -1.89 3.90 -29.24
C ALA A 357 -1.75 2.39 -29.52
N PRO A 358 -2.56 1.49 -28.93
CA PRO A 358 -3.70 1.76 -28.07
C PRO A 358 -3.32 2.03 -26.60
N VAL A 359 -4.11 2.90 -25.96
CA VAL A 359 -4.05 3.20 -24.52
C VAL A 359 -5.40 2.87 -23.91
N SER A 360 -5.41 2.15 -22.81
CA SER A 360 -6.62 1.85 -22.04
C SER A 360 -6.73 2.76 -20.83
N ARG A 361 -7.97 3.12 -20.46
CA ARG A 361 -8.25 3.78 -19.18
C ARG A 361 -7.68 2.95 -18.04
N GLY A 362 -6.94 3.58 -17.13
CA GLY A 362 -6.24 2.92 -16.03
C GLY A 362 -4.80 2.51 -16.32
N ASP A 363 -4.32 2.62 -17.57
CA ASP A 363 -2.92 2.33 -17.89
C ASP A 363 -1.99 3.29 -17.15
N VAL A 364 -0.97 2.75 -16.48
CA VAL A 364 0.03 3.55 -15.76
C VAL A 364 1.02 4.13 -16.77
N LEU A 365 1.01 5.46 -16.89
CA LEU A 365 1.77 6.21 -17.90
C LEU A 365 2.77 7.19 -17.30
N GLY A 366 2.97 7.13 -15.99
CA GLY A 366 3.95 7.94 -15.28
C GLY A 366 3.84 7.80 -13.77
N ALA A 367 4.56 8.67 -13.07
CA ALA A 367 4.49 8.83 -11.63
C ALA A 367 4.61 10.31 -11.25
N MET A 368 3.87 10.70 -10.22
CA MET A 368 3.98 11.99 -9.57
C MET A 368 4.74 11.82 -8.26
N THR A 369 5.91 12.45 -8.17
CA THR A 369 6.68 12.53 -6.93
C THR A 369 6.22 13.75 -6.16
N VAL A 370 5.83 13.55 -4.90
CA VAL A 370 5.39 14.63 -4.02
C VAL A 370 6.45 14.85 -2.94
N ARG A 371 6.90 16.09 -2.81
CA ARG A 371 7.85 16.53 -1.79
C ARG A 371 7.17 17.52 -0.84
N ILE A 372 7.12 17.15 0.43
CA ILE A 372 6.58 17.97 1.52
C ILE A 372 7.72 18.21 2.52
N PRO A 373 7.95 19.45 2.99
CA PRO A 373 8.97 19.72 4.00
C PRO A 373 8.76 18.84 5.25
N GLY A 374 9.85 18.25 5.76
CA GLY A 374 9.80 17.42 6.97
C GLY A 374 9.21 16.01 6.77
N ARG A 375 8.94 15.59 5.54
CA ARG A 375 8.53 14.20 5.23
C ARG A 375 9.36 13.59 4.12
N GLU A 376 9.39 12.26 4.11
CA GLU A 376 9.96 11.49 3.01
C GLU A 376 9.15 11.69 1.74
N GLU A 377 9.85 11.74 0.61
CA GLU A 377 9.22 11.84 -0.70
C GLU A 377 8.51 10.54 -1.04
N PHE A 378 7.28 10.65 -1.53
CA PHE A 378 6.52 9.49 -1.99
C PHE A 378 6.07 9.69 -3.44
N LYS A 379 5.86 8.56 -4.13
CA LYS A 379 5.49 8.51 -5.54
C LYS A 379 4.11 7.91 -5.70
N VAL A 380 3.26 8.61 -6.44
CA VAL A 380 1.92 8.15 -6.79
C VAL A 380 1.88 7.85 -8.29
N PRO A 381 1.46 6.65 -8.72
CA PRO A 381 1.30 6.33 -10.15
C PRO A 381 0.31 7.29 -10.83
N LEU A 382 0.59 7.63 -12.09
CA LEU A 382 -0.31 8.40 -12.94
C LEU A 382 -0.96 7.48 -13.97
N VAL A 383 -2.29 7.51 -14.03
CA VAL A 383 -3.10 6.64 -14.88
C VAL A 383 -3.84 7.42 -15.96
N ALA A 384 -4.07 6.76 -17.10
CA ALA A 384 -4.89 7.30 -18.18
C ALA A 384 -6.36 7.42 -17.75
N GLU A 385 -6.95 8.62 -17.88
CA GLU A 385 -8.38 8.81 -17.60
C GLU A 385 -9.29 8.32 -18.72
N GLN A 386 -8.77 8.27 -19.95
CA GLN A 386 -9.55 7.87 -21.12
C GLN A 386 -8.79 6.83 -21.96
N SER A 387 -9.53 5.91 -22.59
CA SER A 387 -8.95 4.99 -23.57
C SER A 387 -8.80 5.66 -24.93
N VAL A 388 -7.65 5.49 -25.58
CA VAL A 388 -7.36 5.94 -26.94
C VAL A 388 -7.14 4.71 -27.83
N ARG A 389 -8.03 4.50 -28.79
CA ARG A 389 -7.92 3.41 -29.76
C ARG A 389 -6.89 3.75 -30.84
N MET A 390 -6.27 2.73 -31.41
CA MET A 390 -5.26 2.89 -32.46
C MET A 390 -5.90 2.99 -33.86
N ASP A 391 -5.53 4.01 -34.64
CA ASP A 391 -5.74 4.04 -36.08
C ASP A 391 -4.70 3.15 -36.78
N ARG A 392 -5.11 1.89 -37.00
CA ARG A 392 -4.28 0.89 -37.68
C ARG A 392 -3.83 1.36 -39.07
N LYS A 393 -4.63 2.11 -39.83
CA LYS A 393 -4.24 2.54 -41.19
C LYS A 393 -3.13 3.57 -41.15
N ALA A 394 -3.22 4.55 -40.25
CA ALA A 394 -2.18 5.54 -40.07
C ALA A 394 -0.88 4.91 -39.58
N PHE A 395 -0.96 4.03 -38.57
CA PHE A 395 0.20 3.29 -38.06
C PHE A 395 0.89 2.45 -39.14
N PHE A 396 0.15 1.57 -39.83
CA PHE A 396 0.72 0.71 -40.87
C PHE A 396 1.34 1.50 -42.02
N ARG A 397 0.74 2.62 -42.43
CA ARG A 397 1.29 3.47 -43.49
C ARG A 397 2.63 4.08 -43.09
N ASP A 398 2.75 4.54 -41.86
CA ASP A 398 3.98 5.17 -41.38
C ASP A 398 5.08 4.13 -41.11
N GLU A 399 4.69 2.96 -40.59
CA GLU A 399 5.61 1.83 -40.41
C GLU A 399 6.11 1.28 -41.76
N LEU A 400 5.24 1.17 -42.76
CA LEU A 400 5.63 0.79 -44.12
C LEU A 400 6.56 1.85 -44.74
N ARG A 401 6.28 3.14 -44.53
CA ARG A 401 7.16 4.22 -44.98
C ARG A 401 8.54 4.10 -44.32
N ARG A 402 8.61 3.90 -43.00
CA ARG A 402 9.88 3.70 -42.28
C ARG A 402 10.63 2.47 -42.80
N ALA A 403 9.93 1.36 -43.02
CA ALA A 403 10.52 0.14 -43.56
C ALA A 403 11.10 0.36 -44.98
N VAL A 404 10.36 1.00 -45.88
CA VAL A 404 10.82 1.27 -47.26
C VAL A 404 11.93 2.32 -47.30
N THR A 405 11.97 3.25 -46.33
CA THR A 405 13.04 4.27 -46.26
C THR A 405 14.29 3.78 -45.52
N ASN A 406 14.24 2.59 -44.89
CA ASN A 406 15.39 2.00 -44.24
C ASN A 406 16.45 1.65 -45.29
N LYS A 407 17.68 2.15 -45.09
CA LYS A 407 18.80 1.97 -46.01
C LYS A 407 19.04 0.51 -46.37
N TRP A 408 18.84 -0.41 -45.43
CA TRP A 408 19.00 -1.84 -45.64
C TRP A 408 17.90 -2.47 -46.50
N VAL A 409 16.66 -2.01 -46.36
CA VAL A 409 15.54 -2.48 -47.18
C VAL A 409 15.68 -1.95 -48.61
N LEU A 410 16.08 -0.68 -48.77
CA LEU A 410 16.44 -0.10 -50.06
C LEU A 410 17.60 -0.84 -50.74
N LEU A 411 18.66 -1.18 -50.00
CA LEU A 411 19.77 -2.02 -50.48
C LEU A 411 19.27 -3.41 -50.90
N GLY A 412 18.37 -4.01 -50.12
CA GLY A 412 17.74 -5.29 -50.46
C GLY A 412 16.94 -5.23 -51.77
N PHE A 413 16.12 -4.20 -51.97
CA PHE A 413 15.39 -3.99 -53.22
C PHE A 413 16.33 -3.70 -54.40
N ALA A 414 17.40 -2.93 -54.20
CA ALA A 414 18.40 -2.69 -55.24
C ALA A 414 19.12 -3.98 -55.64
N LEU A 415 19.49 -4.83 -54.68
CA LEU A 415 20.09 -6.14 -54.94
C LEU A 415 19.12 -7.05 -55.71
N LEU A 416 17.85 -7.08 -55.30
CA LEU A 416 16.80 -7.85 -55.99
C LEU A 416 16.62 -7.36 -57.43
N ALA A 417 16.64 -6.05 -57.65
CA ALA A 417 16.55 -5.47 -59.00
C ALA A 417 17.76 -5.86 -59.87
N VAL A 418 18.97 -5.93 -59.29
CA VAL A 418 20.17 -6.43 -60.00
C VAL A 418 20.03 -7.91 -60.34
N ILE A 419 19.51 -8.74 -59.43
CA ILE A 419 19.28 -10.17 -59.67
C ILE A 419 18.23 -10.37 -60.77
N VAL A 420 17.12 -9.64 -60.71
CA VAL A 420 16.05 -9.73 -61.73
C VAL A 420 16.53 -9.19 -63.08
N GLY A 421 17.30 -8.10 -63.08
CA GLY A 421 17.88 -7.51 -64.28
C GLY A 421 18.91 -8.41 -64.94
N THR A 422 19.78 -9.06 -64.15
CA THR A 422 20.73 -10.06 -64.66
C THR A 422 20.01 -11.30 -65.17
N TYR A 423 18.96 -11.78 -64.50
CA TYR A 423 18.13 -12.87 -64.98
C TYR A 423 17.43 -12.55 -66.32
N THR A 424 16.78 -11.38 -66.43
CA THR A 424 16.17 -10.95 -67.69
C THR A 424 17.20 -10.74 -68.79
N TYR A 425 18.38 -10.20 -68.47
CA TYR A 425 19.50 -10.11 -69.42
C TYR A 425 19.95 -11.48 -69.92
N ILE A 426 20.11 -12.47 -69.03
CA ILE A 426 20.45 -13.85 -69.40
C ILE A 426 19.37 -14.45 -70.30
N VAL A 427 18.08 -14.27 -69.99
CA VAL A 427 16.97 -14.79 -70.80
C VAL A 427 16.93 -14.13 -72.18
N VAL A 428 17.13 -12.80 -72.26
CA VAL A 428 17.16 -12.08 -73.54
C VAL A 428 18.37 -12.47 -74.37
N MET A 429 19.54 -12.60 -73.75
CA MET A 429 20.75 -13.07 -74.42
C MET A 429 20.58 -14.51 -74.90
N TYR A 430 20.03 -15.40 -74.07
CA TYR A 430 19.73 -16.77 -74.45
C TYR A 430 18.78 -16.84 -75.65
N ASN A 431 17.71 -16.05 -75.64
CA ASN A 431 16.78 -15.96 -76.78
C ASN A 431 17.45 -15.37 -78.03
N ARG A 432 18.32 -14.37 -77.90
CA ARG A 432 19.10 -13.82 -79.03
C ARG A 432 20.05 -14.84 -79.61
N THR A 433 20.79 -15.57 -78.78
CA THR A 433 21.72 -16.62 -79.23
C THR A 433 20.98 -17.79 -79.88
N GLN A 434 19.81 -18.17 -79.36
CA GLN A 434 18.95 -19.17 -80.01
C GLN A 434 18.50 -18.69 -81.39
N HIS A 435 18.11 -17.41 -81.53
CA HIS A 435 17.71 -16.86 -82.82
C HIS A 435 18.88 -16.81 -83.84
N GLU A 436 20.09 -16.46 -83.39
CA GLU A 436 21.29 -16.52 -84.23
C GLU A 436 21.65 -17.96 -84.64
N ASN A 437 21.49 -18.93 -83.74
CA ASN A 437 21.73 -20.35 -84.04
C ASN A 437 20.67 -20.92 -85.00
N GLU A 438 19.42 -20.46 -84.92
CA GLU A 438 18.40 -20.78 -85.92
C GLU A 438 18.74 -20.21 -87.30
N MET A 439 19.27 -18.97 -87.36
CA MET A 439 19.71 -18.36 -88.61
C MET A 439 20.90 -19.12 -89.22
N ARG A 440 21.91 -19.48 -88.43
CA ARG A 440 23.03 -20.32 -88.91
C ARG A 440 22.57 -21.72 -89.35
N ARG A 441 21.58 -22.32 -88.67
CA ARG A 441 20.96 -23.59 -89.12
C ARG A 441 20.29 -23.44 -90.49
N ARG A 442 19.61 -22.32 -90.75
CA ARG A 442 19.00 -22.02 -92.05
C ARG A 442 20.04 -21.84 -93.15
N GLU A 443 21.16 -21.16 -92.85
CA GLU A 443 22.28 -21.02 -93.79
C GLU A 443 22.97 -22.36 -94.09
N THR A 444 23.15 -23.21 -93.07
CA THR A 444 23.74 -24.55 -93.24
C THR A 444 22.81 -25.46 -94.06
N LEU A 445 21.50 -25.39 -93.83
CA LEU A 445 20.49 -26.06 -94.65
C LEU A 445 20.52 -25.57 -96.10
N GLN A 446 20.66 -24.26 -96.34
CA GLN A 446 20.80 -23.69 -97.68
C GLN A 446 22.08 -24.17 -98.39
N MET A 447 23.22 -24.24 -97.70
CA MET A 447 24.45 -24.83 -98.26
C MET A 447 24.28 -26.31 -98.61
N MET A 448 23.60 -27.10 -97.77
CA MET A 448 23.29 -28.50 -98.07
C MET A 448 22.32 -28.65 -99.27
N TYR A 449 21.38 -27.71 -99.46
CA TYR A 449 20.54 -27.67 -100.66
C TYR A 449 21.35 -27.29 -101.92
N GLU A 450 22.34 -26.39 -101.80
CA GLU A 450 23.23 -26.03 -102.90
C GLU A 450 24.24 -27.13 -103.27
N GLU A 451 24.73 -27.90 -102.30
CA GLU A 451 25.54 -29.10 -102.57
C GLU A 451 24.73 -30.19 -103.27
N ARG A 452 23.49 -30.45 -102.82
CA ARG A 452 22.57 -31.38 -103.52
C ARG A 452 22.27 -30.92 -104.95
N ARG A 453 22.15 -29.61 -105.16
CA ARG A 453 21.95 -29.00 -106.49
C ARG A 453 23.20 -29.10 -107.39
N LYS A 454 24.40 -29.22 -106.83
CA LYS A 454 25.65 -29.49 -107.56
C LYS A 454 25.86 -30.98 -107.84
N GLU A 455 25.31 -31.87 -107.02
CA GLU A 455 25.31 -33.32 -107.29
C GLU A 455 24.27 -33.71 -108.37
N GLU A 456 23.15 -33.00 -108.47
CA GLU A 456 22.11 -33.23 -109.49
C GLU A 456 22.46 -32.71 -110.90
N THR A 457 23.51 -31.89 -111.09
CA THR A 457 23.90 -31.34 -112.40
C THR A 457 24.83 -32.23 -113.25
N THR A 458 25.20 -33.43 -112.77
CA THR A 458 26.16 -34.32 -113.48
C THR A 458 25.52 -35.51 -114.20
N ARG A 459 24.19 -35.63 -114.29
CA ARG A 459 23.53 -36.62 -115.16
C ARG A 459 22.19 -36.11 -115.70
N LEU A 460 22.13 -35.87 -117.00
CA LEU A 460 20.89 -35.75 -117.80
C LEU A 460 21.03 -36.70 -119.00
N PRO A 461 19.94 -37.37 -119.45
CA PRO A 461 18.98 -36.78 -120.41
C PRO A 461 17.50 -37.18 -120.12
N SER A 462 16.47 -36.32 -120.29
CA SER A 462 15.67 -35.97 -121.51
C SER A 462 14.93 -37.15 -122.20
N PRO A 463 13.73 -37.03 -122.84
CA PRO A 463 12.55 -36.15 -122.67
C PRO A 463 11.18 -36.92 -122.71
N SER A 464 10.05 -36.19 -122.74
CA SER A 464 8.63 -36.60 -123.06
C SER A 464 7.79 -37.06 -121.85
N SER A 465 6.48 -36.77 -121.66
CA SER A 465 5.40 -36.22 -122.49
C SER A 465 4.20 -35.78 -121.62
N LEU A 466 3.27 -34.99 -122.20
CA LEU A 466 1.84 -34.80 -121.85
C LEU A 466 1.49 -34.01 -120.57
N LYS A 467 1.16 -32.71 -120.68
CA LYS A 467 -0.18 -32.12 -120.94
C LYS A 467 -1.26 -32.39 -119.88
N ALA A 468 -1.64 -31.26 -119.24
CA ALA A 468 -2.99 -30.74 -119.09
C ALA A 468 -3.78 -30.99 -117.79
N ARG A 469 -4.08 -29.85 -117.16
CA ARG A 469 -5.39 -29.39 -116.62
C ARG A 469 -5.95 -30.00 -115.32
N GLN A 470 -6.11 -29.06 -114.37
CA GLN A 470 -7.35 -28.68 -113.66
C GLN A 470 -8.04 -29.67 -112.71
N GLU A 471 -8.29 -29.09 -111.52
CA GLU A 471 -9.55 -29.11 -110.75
C GLU A 471 -9.94 -30.30 -109.85
N ALA A 472 -10.62 -29.89 -108.77
CA ALA A 472 -11.42 -30.66 -107.81
C ALA A 472 -10.61 -31.68 -106.96
N GLY A 473 -10.66 -31.64 -105.64
CA GLY A 473 -11.84 -31.52 -104.80
C GLY A 473 -12.05 -32.86 -104.10
N SER A 474 -12.50 -32.80 -102.84
CA SER A 474 -12.86 -33.94 -101.98
C SER A 474 -11.66 -34.78 -101.49
N GLY A 475 -11.65 -35.27 -100.25
CA GLY A 475 -12.70 -35.34 -99.26
C GLY A 475 -12.41 -36.54 -98.38
N ALA A 476 -12.86 -36.44 -97.13
CA ALA A 476 -13.14 -37.52 -96.20
C ALA A 476 -11.92 -38.40 -95.79
N ALA A 477 -11.41 -38.37 -94.55
CA ALA A 477 -12.11 -38.63 -93.27
C ALA A 477 -12.79 -40.01 -93.24
N PRO A 478 -13.25 -40.51 -92.09
CA PRO A 478 -12.76 -40.47 -90.70
C PRO A 478 -12.80 -41.97 -90.23
N PRO A 479 -13.34 -42.43 -89.07
CA PRO A 479 -13.80 -41.78 -87.84
C PRO A 479 -13.40 -42.63 -86.60
N ASP A 480 -13.96 -42.55 -85.39
CA ASP A 480 -14.92 -41.66 -84.75
C ASP A 480 -14.66 -41.74 -83.24
N LYS A 481 -15.21 -40.74 -82.56
CA LYS A 481 -15.77 -40.67 -81.20
C LYS A 481 -15.87 -41.98 -80.39
N ALA A 482 -15.78 -41.82 -79.07
CA ALA A 482 -16.94 -41.70 -78.16
C ALA A 482 -16.50 -42.12 -76.74
N GLN A 483 -16.53 -41.19 -75.77
CA GLN A 483 -17.58 -41.09 -74.75
C GLN A 483 -17.35 -41.92 -73.47
N LYS A 484 -17.83 -41.30 -72.36
CA LYS A 484 -18.28 -41.89 -71.09
C LYS A 484 -17.24 -42.12 -69.98
N THR A 485 -17.24 -41.15 -69.06
CA THR A 485 -17.36 -41.28 -67.58
C THR A 485 -18.03 -42.58 -67.07
N PRO A 486 -18.05 -42.86 -65.75
CA PRO A 486 -17.02 -42.90 -64.69
C PRO A 486 -17.04 -44.30 -63.99
N PRO A 487 -16.49 -44.48 -62.78
CA PRO A 487 -17.43 -44.74 -61.68
C PRO A 487 -17.05 -44.10 -60.33
N ALA A 488 -18.10 -43.95 -59.52
CA ALA A 488 -18.14 -43.41 -58.17
C ALA A 488 -17.83 -44.51 -57.10
N PRO A 489 -18.44 -44.50 -55.90
CA PRO A 489 -18.00 -43.83 -54.67
C PRO A 489 -17.77 -44.84 -53.53
N ARG A 490 -17.25 -44.40 -52.36
CA ARG A 490 -18.01 -44.48 -51.08
C ARG A 490 -17.26 -43.93 -49.86
N PRO A 491 -18.04 -43.51 -48.83
CA PRO A 491 -17.59 -42.87 -47.60
C PRO A 491 -17.55 -43.85 -46.41
N ALA A 492 -17.02 -43.40 -45.28
CA ALA A 492 -17.54 -43.76 -43.96
C ALA A 492 -17.07 -42.75 -42.91
N ASP A 493 -18.06 -42.12 -42.26
CA ASP A 493 -17.95 -41.43 -40.99
C ASP A 493 -17.41 -42.36 -39.89
N ALA A 494 -16.72 -41.80 -38.89
CA ALA A 494 -17.07 -41.96 -37.47
C ALA A 494 -16.05 -41.28 -36.53
N ALA A 495 -16.62 -40.73 -35.45
CA ALA A 495 -16.03 -40.18 -34.21
C ALA A 495 -15.55 -38.72 -34.24
#